data_AF-A0A9D9EX99-F1
#
_entry.id   AF-A0A9D9EX99-F1
#
_cell.length_a   1.000
_cell.length_b   1.000
_cell.length_c   1.000
_cell.angle_alpha   90.00
_cell.angle_beta   90.00
_cell.angle_gamma   90.00
#
_symmetry.space_group_name_H-M   'P 1'
#
loop_
_entity.id
_entity.type
_entity.pdbx_description
1 polymer ?
#
loop_
_entity_poly.entity_id
_entity_poly.type
_entity_poly.pdbx_seq_one_letter_code
_entity_poly.pdbx_strand_id
1 'polypeptide(L)'
;MNAIRPRAGIDWVKQGLIGAAVAGMALLVTAESRAADMEFMGVTVTPAPGKYLVEKDVNVRSKPETSGERLGGLKAGDVVDVIGRAGKTVWLAVVEDGKPLGFVYGTVLSPVIDGAIEEDVTGEIRLDTHHRCGFRVHFVGKVGGDTEATDDSMRASDYEVSVVCERRGKRIRFPAQMFITEVPFDGSNKRQVFQINVDLLDGVHGMHDIFSTIMMFDLDKGEVRFDGVTEDSYVRADGGLESLPATGVRRALASALEIAMTRWSDKLWDDVFAQAS
;
A
#
# COMPACT_ATOMS: atom_id res chain seq x y z
N MET A 1 -59.30 -58.70 23.54
CA MET A 1 -59.43 -59.34 24.87
C MET A 1 -58.15 -60.10 25.16
N ASN A 2 -57.56 -59.85 26.34
CA ASN A 2 -56.48 -60.56 27.07
C ASN A 2 -55.17 -60.86 26.32
N ALA A 3 -54.06 -60.17 26.61
CA ALA A 3 -53.19 -60.30 27.80
C ALA A 3 -52.56 -61.70 27.95
N ILE A 4 -51.21 -61.76 28.01
CA ILE A 4 -50.39 -62.51 28.99
C ILE A 4 -48.90 -62.28 28.67
N ARG A 5 -48.15 -61.77 29.66
CA ARG A 5 -46.68 -61.88 29.79
C ARG A 5 -46.33 -63.14 30.60
N PRO A 6 -45.10 -63.65 30.46
CA PRO A 6 -44.18 -63.75 31.63
C PRO A 6 -42.77 -63.22 31.28
N ARG A 7 -42.12 -62.34 32.09
CA ARG A 7 -41.24 -62.57 33.27
C ARG A 7 -40.22 -63.71 33.05
N ALA A 8 -38.93 -63.62 33.36
CA ALA A 8 -38.01 -62.58 33.88
C ALA A 8 -36.59 -63.16 33.72
N GLY A 9 -35.53 -62.32 33.64
CA GLY A 9 -34.17 -62.86 33.71
C GLY A 9 -33.05 -61.84 33.52
N ILE A 10 -32.64 -61.23 34.64
CA ILE A 10 -31.25 -60.87 35.00
C ILE A 10 -30.65 -59.59 34.36
N ASP A 11 -30.66 -58.52 35.18
CA ASP A 11 -29.71 -57.40 35.16
C ASP A 11 -28.26 -57.88 35.25
N TRP A 12 -27.31 -57.18 34.62
CA TRP A 12 -26.15 -56.53 35.26
C TRP A 12 -25.25 -55.88 34.19
N VAL A 13 -24.67 -54.74 34.57
CA VAL A 13 -23.53 -54.00 33.97
C VAL A 13 -23.88 -52.76 33.13
N LYS A 14 -23.78 -51.63 33.84
CA LYS A 14 -23.58 -50.27 33.33
C LYS A 14 -22.21 -50.16 32.63
N GLN A 15 -22.17 -49.45 31.49
CA GLN A 15 -21.07 -48.62 30.93
C GLN A 15 -21.51 -48.31 29.48
N GLY A 16 -21.89 -47.10 29.07
CA GLY A 16 -21.19 -45.83 29.27
C GLY A 16 -20.22 -45.62 28.12
N LEU A 17 -20.71 -45.16 26.96
CA LEU A 17 -19.87 -44.60 25.88
C LEU A 17 -20.67 -43.51 25.15
N ILE A 18 -20.51 -42.30 25.67
CA ILE A 18 -20.76 -41.05 24.99
C ILE A 18 -19.80 -41.00 23.81
N GLY A 19 -20.32 -41.00 22.58
CA GLY A 19 -19.54 -40.70 21.39
C GLY A 19 -19.10 -39.24 21.43
N ALA A 20 -17.87 -38.99 21.87
CA ALA A 20 -17.24 -37.68 21.79
C ALA A 20 -16.98 -37.34 20.32
N ALA A 21 -17.72 -36.39 19.77
CA ALA A 21 -17.33 -35.69 18.56
C ALA A 21 -16.06 -34.89 18.90
N VAL A 22 -14.91 -35.36 18.41
CA VAL A 22 -13.66 -34.60 18.48
C VAL A 22 -13.79 -33.43 17.51
N ALA A 23 -14.19 -32.27 18.05
CA ALA A 23 -14.04 -31.00 17.36
C ALA A 23 -12.54 -30.72 17.25
N GLY A 24 -11.98 -31.00 16.06
CA GLY A 24 -10.63 -30.60 15.69
C GLY A 24 -10.56 -29.07 15.66
N MET A 25 -10.15 -28.48 16.78
CA MET A 25 -9.88 -27.06 16.89
C MET A 25 -8.55 -26.79 16.19
N ALA A 26 -8.60 -26.42 14.91
CA ALA A 26 -7.44 -25.88 14.22
C ALA A 26 -7.12 -24.52 14.83
N LEU A 27 -6.17 -24.48 15.78
CA LEU A 27 -5.52 -23.24 16.17
C LEU A 27 -4.72 -22.73 14.96
N LEU A 28 -5.28 -21.76 14.25
CA LEU A 28 -4.49 -20.86 13.42
C LEU A 28 -3.71 -19.95 14.37
N VAL A 29 -2.51 -20.38 14.77
CA VAL A 29 -1.52 -19.48 15.36
C VAL A 29 -0.93 -18.67 14.20
N THR A 30 -1.47 -17.48 13.96
CA THR A 30 -0.78 -16.48 13.15
C THR A 30 0.35 -15.90 14.02
N ALA A 31 1.50 -16.56 14.02
CA ALA A 31 2.71 -15.94 14.51
C ALA A 31 3.06 -14.83 13.50
N GLU A 32 2.70 -13.59 13.82
CA GLU A 32 3.35 -12.42 13.22
C GLU A 32 4.85 -12.55 13.52
N SER A 33 5.63 -12.96 12.51
CA SER A 33 7.07 -13.01 12.64
C SER A 33 7.58 -11.58 12.75
N ARG A 34 7.65 -11.03 13.96
CA ARG A 34 8.42 -9.82 14.21
C ARG A 34 9.87 -10.16 13.89
N ALA A 35 10.47 -9.39 12.97
CA ALA A 35 11.90 -9.50 12.72
C ALA A 35 12.62 -9.34 14.06
N ALA A 36 13.50 -10.29 14.38
CA ALA A 36 14.21 -10.29 15.65
C ALA A 36 15.12 -9.06 15.74
N ASP A 37 15.23 -8.47 16.93
CA ASP A 37 16.18 -7.39 17.19
C ASP A 37 17.60 -7.81 16.76
N MET A 38 18.36 -6.86 16.25
CA MET A 38 19.71 -7.08 15.70
C MET A 38 20.72 -6.11 16.31
N GLU A 39 22.00 -6.49 16.29
CA GLU A 39 23.08 -5.61 16.77
C GLU A 39 23.62 -4.74 15.64
N PHE A 40 23.71 -3.44 15.89
CA PHE A 40 24.33 -2.46 14.99
C PHE A 40 25.26 -1.55 15.79
N MET A 41 26.56 -1.61 15.49
CA MET A 41 27.59 -0.82 16.19
C MET A 41 27.54 -0.97 17.73
N GLY A 42 27.19 -2.16 18.22
CA GLY A 42 27.06 -2.46 19.65
C GLY A 42 25.80 -1.90 20.31
N VAL A 43 24.79 -1.55 19.52
CA VAL A 43 23.46 -1.13 19.97
C VAL A 43 22.42 -2.06 19.38
N THR A 44 21.50 -2.50 20.22
CA THR A 44 20.33 -3.26 19.79
C THR A 44 19.38 -2.38 18.97
N VAL A 45 19.07 -2.84 17.77
CA VAL A 45 18.22 -2.19 16.77
C VAL A 45 17.02 -3.07 16.47
N THR A 46 15.83 -2.51 16.55
CA THR A 46 14.60 -3.14 16.05
C THR A 46 14.52 -2.94 14.54
N PRO A 47 14.47 -4.02 13.73
CA PRO A 47 14.47 -3.89 12.28
C PRO A 47 13.29 -3.08 11.76
N ALA A 48 13.60 -2.12 10.91
CA ALA A 48 12.64 -1.32 10.16
C ALA A 48 13.35 -0.80 8.90
N PRO A 49 13.68 -1.70 7.96
CA PRO A 49 14.47 -1.33 6.80
C PRO A 49 13.66 -0.44 5.86
N GLY A 50 14.32 0.56 5.28
CA GLY A 50 13.70 1.47 4.31
C GLY A 50 14.68 2.54 3.84
N LYS A 51 14.32 3.23 2.77
CA LYS A 51 15.05 4.41 2.31
C LYS A 51 14.47 5.65 2.97
N TYR A 52 15.33 6.61 3.31
CA TYR A 52 14.91 7.86 3.93
C TYR A 52 15.60 9.05 3.26
N LEU A 53 14.82 10.09 2.98
CA LEU A 53 15.27 11.40 2.56
C LEU A 53 15.69 12.21 3.79
N VAL A 54 16.87 12.83 3.70
CA VAL A 54 17.36 13.79 4.70
C VAL A 54 16.72 15.15 4.42
N GLU A 55 15.85 15.61 5.31
CA GLU A 55 15.14 16.89 5.13
C GLU A 55 15.99 18.10 5.53
N LYS A 56 16.97 17.88 6.42
CA LYS A 56 17.86 18.92 6.96
C LYS A 56 19.24 18.33 7.24
N ASP A 57 20.28 19.14 7.02
CA ASP A 57 21.65 18.82 7.41
C ASP A 57 21.71 18.23 8.83
N VAL A 58 22.32 17.06 8.97
CA VAL A 58 22.31 16.30 10.23
C VAL A 58 23.62 15.60 10.49
N ASN A 59 23.98 15.49 11.77
CA ASN A 59 25.18 14.76 12.18
C ASN A 59 24.90 13.27 12.26
N VAL A 60 25.85 12.48 11.75
CA VAL A 60 25.92 11.04 12.01
C VAL A 60 26.67 10.82 13.31
N ARG A 61 26.10 10.04 14.22
CA ARG A 61 26.63 9.79 15.57
C ARG A 61 27.02 8.33 15.77
N SER A 62 28.04 8.08 16.60
CA SER A 62 28.46 6.73 16.97
C SER A 62 27.51 6.02 17.93
N LYS A 63 26.63 6.77 18.58
CA LYS A 63 25.59 6.27 19.50
C LYS A 63 24.27 7.01 19.22
N PRO A 64 23.11 6.43 19.57
CA PRO A 64 21.80 7.05 19.41
C PRO A 64 21.54 8.16 20.45
N GLU A 65 22.44 9.13 20.54
CA GLU A 65 22.39 10.28 21.44
C GLU A 65 23.22 11.45 20.90
N THR A 66 22.85 12.67 21.27
CA THR A 66 23.52 13.89 20.78
C THR A 66 24.93 14.08 21.35
N SER A 67 25.22 13.47 22.50
CA SER A 67 26.55 13.41 23.13
C SER A 67 27.50 12.40 22.49
N GLY A 68 26.98 11.51 21.63
CA GLY A 68 27.80 10.55 20.90
C GLY A 68 28.83 11.26 20.00
N GLU A 69 29.95 10.58 19.76
CA GLU A 69 30.98 11.08 18.86
C GLU A 69 30.39 11.33 17.46
N ARG A 70 30.77 12.44 16.85
CA ARG A 70 30.36 12.75 15.48
C ARG A 70 31.25 11.97 14.51
N LEU A 71 30.63 11.07 13.75
CA LEU A 71 31.31 10.27 12.72
C LEU A 71 31.32 10.98 11.36
N GLY A 72 30.36 11.87 11.12
CA GLY A 72 30.20 12.59 9.86
C GLY A 72 28.97 13.50 9.85
N GLY A 73 28.45 13.76 8.66
CA GLY A 73 27.16 14.44 8.48
C GLY A 73 26.56 14.15 7.12
N LEU A 74 25.24 14.19 7.08
CA LEU A 74 24.42 14.09 5.87
C LEU A 74 23.86 15.47 5.53
N LYS A 75 23.65 15.72 4.25
CA LYS A 75 23.08 16.95 3.69
C LYS A 75 21.60 16.79 3.39
N ALA A 76 20.87 17.90 3.49
CA ALA A 76 19.51 17.93 2.97
C ALA A 76 19.50 17.49 1.50
N GLY A 77 18.57 16.62 1.13
CA GLY A 77 18.48 16.00 -0.19
C GLY A 77 19.12 14.61 -0.30
N ASP A 78 20.03 14.24 0.62
CA ASP A 78 20.63 12.90 0.64
C ASP A 78 19.55 11.83 0.87
N VAL A 79 19.66 10.71 0.16
CA VAL A 79 18.85 9.50 0.43
C VAL A 79 19.75 8.45 1.04
N VAL A 80 19.36 7.95 2.21
CA VAL A 80 20.12 6.95 2.96
C VAL A 80 19.30 5.68 3.23
N ASP A 81 19.99 4.56 3.37
CA ASP A 81 19.39 3.32 3.80
C ASP A 81 19.31 3.27 5.32
N VAL A 82 18.11 3.10 5.86
CA VAL A 82 17.87 2.80 7.28
C VAL A 82 17.65 1.31 7.41
N ILE A 83 18.26 0.71 8.42
CA ILE A 83 18.09 -0.73 8.71
C ILE A 83 17.21 -0.98 9.94
N GLY A 84 16.98 0.06 10.75
CA GLY A 84 16.06 0.00 11.87
C GLY A 84 16.21 1.11 12.88
N ARG A 85 15.47 0.97 13.98
CA ARG A 85 15.41 1.94 15.07
C ARG A 85 16.25 1.47 16.26
N ALA A 86 17.06 2.36 16.83
CA ALA A 86 17.84 2.04 18.01
C ALA A 86 16.94 1.94 19.25
N GLY A 87 16.72 0.72 19.75
CA GLY A 87 15.80 0.41 20.84
C GLY A 87 14.46 1.15 20.74
N LYS A 88 14.00 1.74 21.85
CA LYS A 88 12.76 2.53 21.91
C LYS A 88 12.97 4.03 21.64
N THR A 89 14.06 4.40 20.96
CA THR A 89 14.43 5.81 20.74
C THR A 89 13.90 6.34 19.40
N VAL A 90 14.12 7.63 19.14
CA VAL A 90 13.85 8.26 17.84
C VAL A 90 15.05 8.17 16.86
N TRP A 91 16.14 7.54 17.25
CA TRP A 91 17.34 7.42 16.43
C TRP A 91 17.22 6.23 15.48
N LEU A 92 17.64 6.46 14.23
CA LEU A 92 17.65 5.46 13.19
C LEU A 92 19.10 5.04 12.90
N ALA A 93 19.30 3.73 12.73
CA ALA A 93 20.56 3.15 12.30
C ALA A 93 20.65 3.25 10.77
N VAL A 94 21.66 3.96 10.30
CA VAL A 94 21.84 4.32 8.89
C VAL A 94 23.05 3.59 8.32
N VAL A 95 22.91 3.10 7.09
CA VAL A 95 23.98 2.49 6.30
C VAL A 95 24.12 3.22 4.96
N GLU A 96 25.33 3.16 4.42
CA GLU A 96 25.66 3.68 3.10
C GLU A 96 26.49 2.62 2.37
N ASP A 97 26.10 2.26 1.15
CA ASP A 97 26.72 1.18 0.37
C ASP A 97 26.89 -0.13 1.15
N GLY A 98 25.88 -0.47 1.96
CA GLY A 98 25.87 -1.67 2.82
C GLY A 98 26.84 -1.61 4.01
N LYS A 99 27.51 -0.48 4.26
CA LYS A 99 28.41 -0.28 5.40
C LYS A 99 27.74 0.52 6.50
N PRO A 100 28.03 0.20 7.79
CA PRO A 100 27.57 1.02 8.91
C PRO A 100 28.05 2.46 8.78
N LEU A 101 27.10 3.41 8.71
CA LEU A 101 27.41 4.84 8.72
C LEU A 101 27.32 5.38 10.15
N GLY A 102 26.22 5.08 10.86
CA GLY A 102 26.01 5.45 12.25
C GLY A 102 24.54 5.67 12.61
N PHE A 103 24.29 6.49 13.62
CA PHE A 103 22.95 6.84 14.07
C PHE A 103 22.60 8.28 13.70
N VAL A 104 21.38 8.48 13.23
CA VAL A 104 20.83 9.79 12.85
C VAL A 104 19.54 10.05 13.62
N TYR A 105 19.32 11.31 13.98
CA TYR A 105 18.09 11.72 14.68
C TYR A 105 16.91 11.62 13.70
N GLY A 106 16.00 10.67 13.90
CA GLY A 106 15.01 10.30 12.90
C GLY A 106 13.96 11.37 12.60
N THR A 107 13.88 12.47 13.35
CA THR A 107 12.87 13.51 13.09
C THR A 107 13.21 14.39 11.88
N VAL A 108 14.43 14.30 11.36
CA VAL A 108 14.87 15.01 10.15
C VAL A 108 14.99 14.07 8.95
N LEU A 109 14.43 12.87 9.08
CA LEU A 109 14.40 11.84 8.04
C LEU A 109 12.94 11.57 7.69
N SER A 110 12.62 11.61 6.40
CA SER A 110 11.31 11.21 5.90
C SER A 110 11.44 9.93 5.08
N PRO A 111 10.57 8.94 5.28
CA PRO A 111 10.64 7.71 4.50
C PRO A 111 10.43 8.04 3.02
N VAL A 112 11.12 7.32 2.14
CA VAL A 112 10.99 7.49 0.69
C VAL A 112 10.80 6.13 0.02
N ILE A 113 9.91 6.06 -0.95
CA ILE A 113 9.77 4.92 -1.85
C ILE A 113 10.37 5.24 -3.21
N ASP A 114 10.86 4.21 -3.90
CA ASP A 114 11.17 4.33 -5.31
C ASP A 114 9.92 3.97 -6.11
N GLY A 115 9.29 4.96 -6.73
CA GLY A 115 8.14 4.78 -7.60
C GLY A 115 8.50 4.21 -8.98
N ALA A 116 9.77 4.24 -9.37
CA ALA A 116 10.16 3.70 -10.67
C ALA A 116 9.85 2.20 -10.76
N ILE A 117 9.24 1.79 -11.87
CA ILE A 117 9.00 0.39 -12.20
C ILE A 117 9.74 0.05 -13.50
N GLU A 118 10.51 -1.03 -13.48
CA GLU A 118 11.28 -1.49 -14.65
C GLU A 118 10.38 -2.14 -15.70
N GLU A 119 9.30 -2.77 -15.25
CA GLU A 119 8.33 -3.47 -16.08
C GLU A 119 6.95 -2.88 -15.87
N ASP A 120 6.19 -2.78 -16.96
CA ASP A 120 4.81 -2.34 -16.90
C ASP A 120 3.97 -3.21 -15.96
N VAL A 121 2.97 -2.58 -15.34
CA VAL A 121 1.96 -3.28 -14.55
C VAL A 121 0.73 -3.47 -15.41
N THR A 122 0.32 -4.71 -15.63
CA THR A 122 -0.88 -5.05 -16.40
C THR A 122 -1.87 -5.84 -15.57
N GLY A 123 -3.16 -5.68 -15.84
CA GLY A 123 -4.20 -6.46 -15.18
C GLY A 123 -5.56 -6.37 -15.86
N GLU A 124 -6.52 -7.11 -15.34
CA GLU A 124 -7.93 -7.05 -15.73
C GLU A 124 -8.77 -6.80 -14.48
N ILE A 125 -9.73 -5.89 -14.60
CA ILE A 125 -10.72 -5.53 -13.58
C ILE A 125 -12.09 -5.93 -14.10
N ARG A 126 -12.83 -6.71 -13.33
CA ARG A 126 -14.20 -7.10 -13.65
C ARG A 126 -15.16 -6.30 -12.79
N LEU A 127 -15.84 -5.33 -13.40
CA LEU A 127 -16.72 -4.40 -12.71
C LEU A 127 -18.13 -5.00 -12.52
N ASP A 128 -18.60 -5.75 -13.51
CA ASP A 128 -19.81 -6.57 -13.42
C ASP A 128 -19.78 -7.74 -14.45
N THR A 129 -20.90 -8.45 -14.64
CA THR A 129 -20.98 -9.59 -15.56
C THR A 129 -20.77 -9.20 -17.03
N HIS A 130 -21.04 -7.96 -17.39
CA HIS A 130 -20.99 -7.40 -18.75
C HIS A 130 -20.04 -6.22 -18.88
N HIS A 131 -19.24 -5.92 -17.86
CA HIS A 131 -18.29 -4.81 -17.82
C HIS A 131 -16.93 -5.28 -17.28
N ARG A 132 -15.92 -5.24 -18.15
CA ARG A 132 -14.54 -5.56 -17.80
C ARG A 132 -13.56 -4.60 -18.46
N CYS A 133 -12.45 -4.33 -17.80
CA CYS A 133 -11.41 -3.45 -18.27
C CYS A 133 -10.03 -4.10 -18.11
N GLY A 134 -9.25 -4.13 -19.18
CA GLY A 134 -7.82 -4.43 -19.12
C GLY A 134 -7.03 -3.12 -19.03
N PHE A 135 -5.92 -3.12 -18.30
CA PHE A 135 -5.05 -1.95 -18.17
C PHE A 135 -3.57 -2.30 -18.34
N ARG A 136 -2.78 -1.28 -18.72
CA ARG A 136 -1.32 -1.27 -18.70
C ARG A 136 -0.86 0.07 -18.12
N VAL A 137 -0.06 0.01 -17.06
CA VAL A 137 0.62 1.16 -16.44
C VAL A 137 2.06 1.15 -16.90
N HIS A 138 2.49 2.24 -17.50
CA HIS A 138 3.85 2.45 -18.01
C HIS A 138 4.51 3.62 -17.27
N PHE A 139 5.71 3.40 -16.73
CA PHE A 139 6.47 4.46 -16.07
C PHE A 139 6.98 5.49 -17.08
N VAL A 140 6.75 6.77 -16.78
CA VAL A 140 7.14 7.89 -17.65
C VAL A 140 8.41 8.56 -17.13
N GLY A 141 8.46 8.84 -15.83
CA GLY A 141 9.57 9.56 -15.23
C GLY A 141 9.30 9.99 -13.80
N LYS A 142 10.30 10.64 -13.20
CA LYS A 142 10.20 11.25 -11.87
C LYS A 142 10.03 12.76 -11.98
N VAL A 143 9.27 13.32 -11.04
CA VAL A 143 9.11 14.77 -10.86
C VAL A 143 9.63 15.13 -9.48
N GLY A 144 10.54 16.11 -9.45
CA GLY A 144 11.25 16.51 -8.23
C GLY A 144 12.33 15.51 -7.80
N GLY A 145 13.38 16.00 -7.15
CA GLY A 145 14.52 15.20 -6.69
C GLY A 145 15.74 15.18 -7.62
N ASP A 146 15.66 15.77 -8.83
CA ASP A 146 16.79 15.97 -9.73
C ASP A 146 16.92 17.45 -10.09
N THR A 147 17.48 18.26 -9.20
CA THR A 147 18.31 19.48 -9.47
C THR A 147 18.47 20.31 -8.20
N GLU A 148 19.69 20.79 -7.97
CA GLU A 148 20.00 21.81 -6.97
C GLU A 148 19.05 23.02 -7.16
N ALA A 149 18.11 23.24 -6.23
CA ALA A 149 17.28 24.44 -6.04
C ALA A 149 15.77 24.39 -6.32
N THR A 150 15.10 23.23 -6.29
CA THR A 150 13.64 23.21 -6.10
C THR A 150 13.25 22.45 -4.85
N ASP A 151 12.20 22.92 -4.18
CA ASP A 151 11.61 22.35 -2.96
C ASP A 151 11.51 20.81 -3.02
N ASP A 152 12.47 20.11 -2.38
CA ASP A 152 12.56 18.64 -2.31
C ASP A 152 11.36 17.98 -1.59
N SER A 153 10.41 18.79 -1.10
CA SER A 153 9.16 18.32 -0.50
C SER A 153 8.18 17.73 -1.51
N MET A 154 8.38 17.92 -2.82
CA MET A 154 7.54 17.33 -3.86
C MET A 154 8.36 16.37 -4.72
N ARG A 155 8.39 15.09 -4.34
CA ARG A 155 8.91 13.98 -5.15
C ARG A 155 7.77 13.09 -5.58
N ALA A 156 7.68 12.78 -6.86
CA ALA A 156 6.67 11.89 -7.41
C ALA A 156 7.22 11.07 -8.58
N SER A 157 6.55 9.95 -8.85
CA SER A 157 6.75 9.14 -10.05
C SER A 157 5.46 9.16 -10.87
N ASP A 158 5.60 9.45 -12.16
CA ASP A 158 4.50 9.58 -13.11
C ASP A 158 4.38 8.36 -14.03
N TYR A 159 3.14 8.04 -14.41
CA TYR A 159 2.81 6.90 -15.25
C TYR A 159 1.74 7.25 -16.28
N GLU A 160 1.89 6.67 -17.47
CA GLU A 160 0.83 6.61 -18.47
C GLU A 160 0.03 5.32 -18.29
N VAL A 161 -1.29 5.43 -18.35
CA VAL A 161 -2.19 4.28 -18.26
C VAL A 161 -2.97 4.13 -19.55
N SER A 162 -2.87 2.95 -20.15
CA SER A 162 -3.72 2.55 -21.28
C SER A 162 -4.81 1.61 -20.79
N VAL A 163 -6.08 2.01 -20.93
CA VAL A 163 -7.24 1.22 -20.52
C VAL A 163 -8.03 0.75 -21.74
N VAL A 164 -8.46 -0.51 -21.73
CA VAL A 164 -9.36 -1.09 -22.71
C VAL A 164 -10.54 -1.72 -21.99
N CYS A 165 -11.72 -1.14 -22.14
CA CYS A 165 -12.95 -1.62 -21.52
C CYS A 165 -13.91 -2.21 -22.54
N GLU A 166 -14.64 -3.24 -22.12
CA GLU A 166 -15.81 -3.76 -22.81
C GLU A 166 -17.02 -3.70 -21.88
N ARG A 167 -18.08 -3.00 -22.30
CA ARG A 167 -19.35 -2.88 -21.58
C ARG A 167 -20.50 -3.20 -22.52
N ARG A 168 -21.26 -4.26 -22.22
CA ARG A 168 -22.43 -4.71 -23.00
C ARG A 168 -22.15 -4.85 -24.51
N GLY A 169 -20.97 -5.38 -24.85
CA GLY A 169 -20.54 -5.60 -26.24
C GLY A 169 -19.94 -4.39 -26.96
N LYS A 170 -19.99 -3.18 -26.38
CA LYS A 170 -19.21 -2.02 -26.87
C LYS A 170 -17.81 -2.10 -26.27
N ARG A 171 -16.79 -1.95 -27.12
CA ARG A 171 -15.38 -1.92 -26.71
C ARG A 171 -14.79 -0.54 -26.98
N ILE A 172 -14.08 -0.01 -25.99
CA ILE A 172 -13.43 1.30 -26.06
C ILE A 172 -11.98 1.20 -25.58
N ARG A 173 -11.17 2.17 -25.97
CA ARG A 173 -9.84 2.41 -25.41
C ARG A 173 -9.73 3.88 -25.05
N PHE A 174 -9.18 4.17 -23.88
CA PHE A 174 -8.92 5.54 -23.45
C PHE A 174 -7.63 5.59 -22.61
N PRO A 175 -6.91 6.72 -22.64
CA PRO A 175 -5.78 6.96 -21.77
C PRO A 175 -6.23 7.47 -20.39
N ALA A 176 -5.39 7.24 -19.39
CA ALA A 176 -5.42 7.94 -18.11
C ALA A 176 -3.98 8.26 -17.70
N GLN A 177 -3.80 9.20 -16.78
CA GLN A 177 -2.53 9.46 -16.13
C GLN A 177 -2.58 8.97 -14.69
N MET A 178 -1.42 8.62 -14.15
CA MET A 178 -1.28 8.30 -12.73
C MET A 178 0.00 8.93 -12.22
N PHE A 179 0.01 9.28 -10.94
CA PHE A 179 1.25 9.55 -10.22
C PHE A 179 1.19 8.93 -8.82
N ILE A 180 2.37 8.74 -8.23
CA ILE A 180 2.54 8.41 -6.81
C ILE A 180 3.53 9.38 -6.17
N THR A 181 3.24 9.88 -4.97
CA THR A 181 4.24 10.64 -4.20
C THR A 181 5.32 9.68 -3.69
N GLU A 182 6.59 10.07 -3.78
CA GLU A 182 7.69 9.26 -3.26
C GLU A 182 8.01 9.56 -1.79
N VAL A 183 7.50 10.67 -1.27
CA VAL A 183 7.51 11.03 0.16
C VAL A 183 6.08 11.05 0.71
N PRO A 184 5.89 10.91 2.04
CA PRO A 184 4.57 10.95 2.63
C PRO A 184 3.82 12.23 2.31
N PHE A 185 2.57 12.11 1.85
CA PHE A 185 1.80 13.23 1.32
C PHE A 185 1.51 14.32 2.38
N ASP A 186 1.51 13.92 3.66
CA ASP A 186 1.26 14.79 4.80
C ASP A 186 2.55 15.31 5.46
N GLY A 187 3.72 15.03 4.87
CA GLY A 187 5.03 15.35 5.42
C GLY A 187 5.37 14.56 6.69
N SER A 188 4.70 13.44 6.97
CA SER A 188 4.98 12.64 8.15
C SER A 188 6.32 11.92 8.07
N ASN A 189 7.15 12.09 9.09
CA ASN A 189 8.35 11.27 9.31
C ASN A 189 8.07 9.97 10.11
N LYS A 190 6.80 9.69 10.42
CA LYS A 190 6.40 8.53 11.24
C LYS A 190 5.55 7.51 10.50
N ARG A 191 4.78 7.97 9.52
CA ARG A 191 3.86 7.14 8.75
C ARG A 191 4.32 7.08 7.32
N GLN A 192 4.29 5.89 6.75
CA GLN A 192 4.66 5.66 5.36
C GLN A 192 3.40 5.66 4.50
N VAL A 193 2.78 6.83 4.34
CA VAL A 193 1.54 7.00 3.58
C VAL A 193 1.77 7.89 2.38
N PHE A 194 1.66 7.31 1.19
CA PHE A 194 1.94 7.95 -0.09
C PHE A 194 0.63 8.16 -0.86
N GLN A 195 0.48 9.28 -1.56
CA GLN A 195 -0.72 9.53 -2.35
C GLN A 195 -0.55 8.92 -3.74
N ILE A 196 -1.59 8.27 -4.25
CA ILE A 196 -1.71 7.81 -5.64
C ILE A 196 -2.93 8.46 -6.25
N ASN A 197 -2.77 9.07 -7.42
CA ASN A 197 -3.90 9.54 -8.21
C ASN A 197 -4.08 8.72 -9.49
N VAL A 198 -5.34 8.54 -9.89
CA VAL A 198 -5.74 8.10 -11.23
C VAL A 198 -6.53 9.22 -11.87
N ASP A 199 -5.97 9.81 -12.92
CA ASP A 199 -6.44 11.03 -13.55
C ASP A 199 -6.99 10.73 -14.95
N LEU A 200 -8.25 11.09 -15.18
CA LEU A 200 -8.84 11.14 -16.50
C LEU A 200 -8.74 12.57 -17.02
N LEU A 201 -8.10 12.72 -18.19
CA LEU A 201 -7.89 14.02 -18.82
C LEU A 201 -9.14 14.53 -19.54
N ASP A 202 -9.17 15.83 -19.83
CA ASP A 202 -10.17 16.43 -20.71
C ASP A 202 -10.27 15.65 -22.04
N GLY A 203 -11.49 15.48 -22.54
CA GLY A 203 -11.79 14.66 -23.70
C GLY A 203 -11.87 13.14 -23.43
N VAL A 204 -11.70 12.69 -22.18
CA VAL A 204 -12.02 11.31 -21.79
C VAL A 204 -13.40 11.22 -21.13
N HIS A 205 -13.85 12.28 -20.47
CA HIS A 205 -15.14 12.38 -19.78
C HIS A 205 -15.78 13.74 -20.04
N GLY A 206 -17.03 13.93 -19.61
CA GLY A 206 -17.83 15.12 -19.93
C GLY A 206 -17.47 16.42 -19.19
N MET A 207 -16.33 16.49 -18.49
CA MET A 207 -15.90 17.71 -17.79
C MET A 207 -14.81 18.42 -18.60
N HIS A 208 -14.66 19.72 -18.36
CA HIS A 208 -13.64 20.57 -18.99
C HIS A 208 -12.30 20.60 -18.24
N ASP A 209 -12.17 19.83 -17.15
CA ASP A 209 -10.99 19.77 -16.30
C ASP A 209 -10.72 18.32 -15.87
N ILE A 210 -9.55 18.03 -15.34
CA ILE A 210 -9.12 16.67 -14.98
C ILE A 210 -10.02 16.09 -13.87
N PHE A 211 -10.52 14.89 -14.10
CA PHE A 211 -11.16 14.10 -13.05
C PHE A 211 -10.14 13.18 -12.38
N SER A 212 -9.91 13.38 -11.09
CA SER A 212 -8.96 12.58 -10.31
C SER A 212 -9.67 11.67 -9.32
N THR A 213 -9.22 10.42 -9.25
CA THR A 213 -9.48 9.54 -8.11
C THR A 213 -8.24 9.45 -7.25
N ILE A 214 -8.39 9.76 -5.96
CA ILE A 214 -7.31 9.90 -4.99
C ILE A 214 -7.34 8.71 -4.04
N MET A 215 -6.18 8.05 -3.90
CA MET A 215 -5.96 6.92 -3.01
C MET A 215 -4.73 7.16 -2.13
N MET A 216 -4.69 6.50 -0.98
CA MET A 216 -3.57 6.51 -0.05
C MET A 216 -2.95 5.12 0.04
N PHE A 217 -1.68 5.00 -0.33
CA PHE A 217 -0.85 3.81 -0.14
C PHE A 217 -0.20 3.86 1.24
N ASP A 218 -0.75 3.10 2.18
CA ASP A 218 -0.26 2.95 3.55
C ASP A 218 0.65 1.72 3.61
N LEU A 219 1.96 1.94 3.49
CA LEU A 219 2.96 0.87 3.47
C LEU A 219 3.08 0.19 4.84
N ASP A 220 2.82 0.90 5.93
CA ASP A 220 2.85 0.36 7.29
C ASP A 220 1.72 -0.66 7.50
N LYS A 221 0.55 -0.43 6.87
CA LYS A 221 -0.58 -1.38 6.89
C LYS A 221 -0.60 -2.36 5.72
N GLY A 222 0.20 -2.12 4.68
CA GLY A 222 0.23 -2.96 3.48
C GLY A 222 -1.06 -2.85 2.66
N GLU A 223 -1.62 -1.66 2.50
CA GLU A 223 -2.85 -1.43 1.73
C GLU A 223 -2.85 -0.14 0.91
N VAL A 224 -3.66 -0.11 -0.15
CA VAL A 224 -4.12 1.12 -0.80
C VAL A 224 -5.58 1.34 -0.40
N ARG A 225 -5.93 2.55 0.01
CA ARG A 225 -7.28 2.93 0.44
C ARG A 225 -7.80 4.11 -0.39
N PHE A 226 -9.08 4.07 -0.74
CA PHE A 226 -9.78 5.20 -1.34
C PHE A 226 -9.78 6.40 -0.39
N ASP A 227 -9.54 7.60 -0.92
CA ASP A 227 -9.57 8.85 -0.16
C ASP A 227 -10.68 9.79 -0.64
N GLY A 228 -10.76 10.01 -1.96
CA GLY A 228 -11.77 10.90 -2.53
C GLY A 228 -11.64 11.08 -4.03
N VAL A 229 -12.38 12.05 -4.57
CA VAL A 229 -12.35 12.46 -5.98
C VAL A 229 -12.44 13.98 -6.11
N THR A 230 -12.17 14.49 -7.31
CA THR A 230 -12.36 15.93 -7.62
C THR A 230 -13.81 16.30 -7.99
N GLU A 231 -14.64 15.32 -8.39
CA GLU A 231 -16.05 15.53 -8.75
C GLU A 231 -16.94 14.42 -8.18
N ASP A 232 -17.73 14.74 -7.15
CA ASP A 232 -18.54 13.77 -6.41
C ASP A 232 -19.60 13.08 -7.27
N SER A 233 -20.14 13.75 -8.30
CA SER A 233 -21.14 13.15 -9.19
C SER A 233 -20.59 12.00 -10.05
N TYR A 234 -19.27 11.87 -10.12
CA TYR A 234 -18.55 10.81 -10.84
C TYR A 234 -18.18 9.61 -9.96
N VAL A 235 -18.62 9.58 -8.70
CA VAL A 235 -18.42 8.45 -7.78
C VAL A 235 -19.73 7.81 -7.37
N ARG A 236 -19.70 6.48 -7.21
CA ARG A 236 -20.81 5.70 -6.66
C ARG A 236 -20.96 5.95 -5.17
N ALA A 237 -22.20 6.10 -4.71
CA ALA A 237 -22.49 6.19 -3.28
C ALA A 237 -22.20 4.88 -2.53
N ASP A 238 -22.30 3.73 -3.21
CA ASP A 238 -22.11 2.39 -2.64
C ASP A 238 -21.48 1.40 -3.64
N GLY A 239 -21.00 0.26 -3.13
CA GLY A 239 -20.57 -0.90 -3.94
C GLY A 239 -19.15 -0.85 -4.52
N GLY A 240 -18.41 0.26 -4.39
CA GLY A 240 -17.00 0.35 -4.76
C GLY A 240 -16.07 -0.27 -3.71
N LEU A 241 -14.82 -0.58 -4.07
CA LEU A 241 -13.83 -1.05 -3.11
C LEU A 241 -13.31 0.11 -2.25
N GLU A 242 -13.25 -0.06 -0.93
CA GLU A 242 -12.69 0.95 0.00
C GLU A 242 -11.16 0.82 0.12
N SER A 243 -10.65 -0.41 0.17
CA SER A 243 -9.22 -0.69 0.21
C SER A 243 -8.86 -2.04 -0.42
N LEU A 244 -7.60 -2.18 -0.80
CA LEU A 244 -7.01 -3.41 -1.33
C LEU A 244 -5.58 -3.59 -0.81
N PRO A 245 -5.13 -4.85 -0.59
CA PRO A 245 -3.76 -5.12 -0.17
C PRO A 245 -2.72 -4.64 -1.19
N ALA A 246 -1.63 -4.05 -0.69
CA ALA A 246 -0.44 -3.69 -1.44
C ALA A 246 0.78 -3.58 -0.52
N THR A 247 1.86 -4.30 -0.82
CA THR A 247 3.10 -4.26 -0.03
C THR A 247 4.26 -3.62 -0.80
N GLY A 248 3.98 -2.99 -1.95
CA GLY A 248 4.98 -2.37 -2.81
C GLY A 248 4.35 -1.68 -4.01
N VAL A 249 5.14 -0.86 -4.71
CA VAL A 249 4.67 0.08 -5.74
C VAL A 249 3.89 -0.60 -6.86
N ARG A 250 4.41 -1.66 -7.48
CA ARG A 250 3.71 -2.36 -8.58
C ARG A 250 2.31 -2.81 -8.19
N ARG A 251 2.15 -3.39 -6.99
CA ARG A 251 0.84 -3.83 -6.50
C ARG A 251 -0.04 -2.63 -6.10
N ALA A 252 0.55 -1.58 -5.53
CA ALA A 252 -0.17 -0.37 -5.16
C ALA A 252 -0.81 0.32 -6.38
N LEU A 253 -0.08 0.43 -7.51
CA LEU A 253 -0.61 0.99 -8.76
C LEU A 253 -1.80 0.17 -9.31
N ALA A 254 -1.69 -1.17 -9.31
CA ALA A 254 -2.78 -2.05 -9.73
C ALA A 254 -4.00 -1.92 -8.80
N SER A 255 -3.79 -1.95 -7.49
CA SER A 255 -4.85 -1.79 -6.49
C SER A 255 -5.54 -0.43 -6.60
N ALA A 256 -4.78 0.64 -6.85
CA ALA A 256 -5.31 1.98 -7.06
C ALA A 256 -6.26 2.05 -8.27
N LEU A 257 -5.89 1.46 -9.40
CA LEU A 257 -6.77 1.38 -10.59
C LEU A 257 -8.04 0.57 -10.32
N GLU A 258 -7.93 -0.55 -9.62
CA GLU A 258 -9.08 -1.40 -9.27
C GLU A 258 -10.05 -0.66 -8.33
N ILE A 259 -9.53 0.02 -7.32
CA ILE A 259 -10.31 0.89 -6.43
C ILE A 259 -11.00 2.00 -7.23
N ALA A 260 -10.24 2.73 -8.06
CA ALA A 260 -10.77 3.84 -8.83
C ALA A 260 -11.92 3.40 -9.76
N MET A 261 -11.69 2.39 -10.60
CA MET A 261 -12.68 1.94 -11.58
C MET A 261 -13.93 1.33 -10.95
N THR A 262 -13.81 0.67 -9.79
CA THR A 262 -14.98 0.14 -9.06
C THR A 262 -15.80 1.25 -8.38
N ARG A 263 -15.16 2.39 -8.08
CA ARG A 263 -15.79 3.58 -7.48
C ARG A 263 -16.45 4.50 -8.49
N TRP A 264 -16.05 4.50 -9.75
CA TRP A 264 -16.63 5.37 -10.77
C TRP A 264 -18.12 5.12 -10.99
N SER A 265 -18.90 6.19 -11.00
CA SER A 265 -20.35 6.16 -11.17
C SER A 265 -20.74 5.70 -12.58
N ASP A 266 -21.97 5.23 -12.72
CA ASP A 266 -22.51 4.89 -14.04
C ASP A 266 -22.52 6.12 -14.96
N LYS A 267 -22.72 7.33 -14.40
CA LYS A 267 -22.61 8.59 -15.14
C LYS A 267 -21.21 8.77 -15.74
N LEU A 268 -20.15 8.60 -14.94
CA LEU A 268 -18.78 8.71 -15.47
C LEU A 268 -18.52 7.64 -16.54
N TRP A 269 -18.92 6.40 -16.31
CA TRP A 269 -18.78 5.35 -17.32
C TRP A 269 -19.55 5.65 -18.60
N ASP A 270 -20.76 6.19 -18.50
CA ASP A 270 -21.54 6.58 -19.68
C ASP A 270 -20.81 7.71 -20.46
N ASP A 271 -20.27 8.70 -19.76
CA ASP A 271 -19.49 9.80 -20.36
C ASP A 271 -18.22 9.25 -21.08
N VAL A 272 -17.47 8.36 -20.44
CA VAL A 272 -16.27 7.71 -21.03
C VAL A 272 -16.62 6.88 -22.26
N PHE A 273 -17.71 6.11 -22.21
CA PHE A 273 -18.17 5.32 -23.35
C PHE A 273 -18.77 6.18 -24.46
N ALA A 274 -19.26 7.39 -24.18
CA ALA A 274 -19.77 8.31 -25.19
C ALA A 274 -18.62 8.93 -26.00
N GLN A 275 -17.52 9.30 -25.36
CA GLN A 275 -16.37 9.98 -25.99
C GLN A 275 -15.59 9.07 -26.97
N ALA A 276 -15.66 7.76 -26.79
CA ALA A 276 -15.02 6.78 -27.67
C ALA A 276 -15.88 6.37 -28.90
N SER A 277 -16.91 7.16 -29.24
CA SER A 277 -17.83 6.93 -30.37
C SER A 277 -17.51 7.85 -31.55
#